data_AF-A0A3S4RB71-F1
#
_entry.id   AF-A0A3S4RB71-F1
#
_cell.length_a   1.000
_cell.length_b   1.000
_cell.length_c   1.000
_cell.angle_alpha   90.00
_cell.angle_beta   90.00
_cell.angle_gamma   90.00
#
_symmetry.space_group_name_H-M   'P 1'
#
loop_
_entity.id
_entity.type
_entity.pdbx_description
1 polymer ?
#
loop_
_entity_poly.entity_id
_entity_poly.type
_entity_poly.pdbx_seq_one_letter_code
_entity_poly.pdbx_strand_id
1 'polypeptide(L)'
;MSDTTPQDTSPQNPGASTDPAKSTNPHDDADPGGGRVWSRPRPTPEQLRDKAARYLKLIDEDREIARLLGLGLSPQQAAERTGAEVRTARTIAQDLAAGEEVRPVTPEELGWRRAVGQISTEEMMKRLRTWPYTFGRIRGYDFWERGSWDDVDSLHSDHFLSREEYHELRVIADSMPHPPDDPMPWEKKHQQQ
;
A
#
# COMPACT_ATOMS: atom_id res chain seq x y z
N MET A 1 -71.49 -14.53 33.02
CA MET A 1 -70.53 -14.01 34.01
C MET A 1 -69.16 -14.50 33.56
N SER A 2 -68.25 -13.68 33.05
CA SER A 2 -68.28 -12.21 32.91
C SER A 2 -67.50 -11.75 31.67
N ASP A 3 -67.75 -10.52 31.22
CA ASP A 3 -67.00 -9.83 30.16
C ASP A 3 -65.53 -9.56 30.52
N THR A 4 -64.63 -9.51 29.52
CA THR A 4 -63.95 -8.26 29.07
C THR A 4 -62.87 -8.55 27.99
N THR A 5 -62.86 -7.68 26.97
CA THR A 5 -62.02 -7.61 25.75
C THR A 5 -60.53 -7.30 26.03
N PRO A 6 -59.56 -7.67 25.16
CA PRO A 6 -58.11 -7.49 25.39
C PRO A 6 -57.53 -6.17 24.85
N GLN A 7 -56.30 -5.82 25.26
CA GLN A 7 -55.43 -4.91 24.48
C GLN A 7 -53.93 -5.13 24.72
N ASP A 8 -53.13 -4.59 23.79
CA ASP A 8 -51.74 -4.95 23.47
C ASP A 8 -50.73 -3.83 23.84
N THR A 9 -49.45 -4.11 23.63
CA THR A 9 -48.26 -3.22 23.62
C THR A 9 -47.50 -2.98 24.94
N SER A 10 -46.23 -3.41 24.92
CA SER A 10 -45.12 -2.96 25.79
C SER A 10 -44.11 -2.21 24.91
N PRO A 11 -43.27 -1.30 25.45
CA PRO A 11 -41.98 -1.74 26.02
C PRO A 11 -41.50 -0.97 27.27
N GLN A 12 -40.32 -1.34 27.78
CA GLN A 12 -39.81 -0.98 29.10
C GLN A 12 -38.99 0.32 29.17
N ASN A 13 -39.11 0.96 30.35
CA ASN A 13 -38.28 2.00 31.00
C ASN A 13 -36.80 1.57 31.27
N PRO A 14 -35.94 2.39 31.91
CA PRO A 14 -35.86 3.87 32.00
C PRO A 14 -34.41 4.43 31.83
N GLY A 15 -34.22 5.75 31.93
CA GLY A 15 -32.89 6.36 32.19
C GLY A 15 -32.98 7.83 32.63
N ALA A 16 -32.28 8.21 33.71
CA ALA A 16 -32.34 9.56 34.27
C ALA A 16 -30.96 10.08 34.76
N SER A 17 -30.63 11.30 34.30
CA SER A 17 -29.77 12.35 34.91
C SER A 17 -28.36 12.05 35.42
N THR A 18 -27.35 12.79 34.93
CA THR A 18 -26.81 14.03 35.58
C THR A 18 -25.71 14.72 34.76
N ASP A 19 -25.78 16.05 34.63
CA ASP A 19 -24.76 17.02 34.13
C ASP A 19 -23.73 17.37 35.25
N PRO A 20 -22.54 18.03 35.04
CA PRO A 20 -22.33 19.21 34.15
C PRO A 20 -20.91 19.57 33.56
N ALA A 21 -20.91 20.57 32.66
CA ALA A 21 -19.93 21.68 32.47
C ALA A 21 -18.41 21.49 32.16
N LYS A 22 -18.07 21.71 30.87
CA LYS A 22 -17.11 22.72 30.32
C LYS A 22 -15.73 22.97 30.99
N SER A 23 -14.63 22.58 30.30
CA SER A 23 -13.46 23.47 30.08
C SER A 23 -12.54 23.00 28.94
N THR A 24 -12.31 23.93 28.03
CA THR A 24 -11.37 24.04 26.90
C THR A 24 -9.90 23.75 27.19
N ASN A 25 -9.16 23.29 26.17
CA ASN A 25 -7.85 23.88 25.81
C ASN A 25 -7.59 23.76 24.28
N PRO A 26 -6.76 24.64 23.68
CA PRO A 26 -6.93 25.02 22.28
C PRO A 26 -5.72 24.75 21.38
N HIS A 27 -5.96 24.33 20.14
CA HIS A 27 -5.03 24.55 19.03
C HIS A 27 -5.69 24.66 17.64
N ASP A 28 -7.03 24.72 17.58
CA ASP A 28 -7.82 24.98 16.36
C ASP A 28 -8.11 26.49 16.17
N ASP A 29 -7.11 27.35 16.40
CA ASP A 29 -7.16 28.73 15.90
C ASP A 29 -6.74 28.72 14.43
N ALA A 30 -7.76 28.68 13.57
CA ALA A 30 -7.63 28.58 12.13
C ALA A 30 -6.86 29.78 11.55
N ASP A 31 -5.87 29.47 10.71
CA ASP A 31 -5.29 30.41 9.75
C ASP A 31 -6.40 31.02 8.87
N PRO A 32 -6.59 32.35 8.82
CA PRO A 32 -7.53 33.01 7.92
C PRO A 32 -6.99 33.09 6.47
N GLY A 33 -6.25 32.06 6.04
CA GLY A 33 -5.71 31.87 4.69
C GLY A 33 -6.68 31.05 3.83
N GLY A 34 -7.49 31.74 3.01
CA GLY A 34 -8.52 31.14 2.15
C GLY A 34 -8.01 30.26 0.99
N GLY A 35 -7.33 29.15 1.30
CA GLY A 35 -6.96 28.11 0.34
C GLY A 35 -8.06 27.05 0.22
N ARG A 36 -8.73 26.96 -0.93
CA ARG A 36 -9.62 25.82 -1.22
C ARG A 36 -8.80 24.52 -1.28
N VAL A 37 -8.85 23.73 -0.21
CA VAL A 37 -8.37 22.35 -0.21
C VAL A 37 -9.27 21.54 -1.12
N TRP A 38 -8.87 21.38 -2.38
CA TRP A 38 -9.52 20.50 -3.34
C TRP A 38 -9.23 19.04 -2.99
N SER A 39 -9.91 18.54 -1.95
CA SER A 39 -9.96 17.12 -1.65
C SER A 39 -10.49 16.38 -2.88
N ARG A 40 -9.60 15.71 -3.62
CA ARG A 40 -10.01 14.87 -4.75
C ARG A 40 -10.98 13.80 -4.23
N PRO A 41 -12.10 13.53 -4.91
CA PRO A 41 -13.01 12.48 -4.49
C PRO A 41 -12.28 11.14 -4.48
N ARG A 42 -12.59 10.29 -3.49
CA ARG A 42 -12.05 8.93 -3.41
C ARG A 42 -12.35 8.19 -4.73
N PRO A 43 -11.37 7.51 -5.35
CA PRO A 43 -11.58 6.74 -6.56
C PRO A 43 -12.66 5.66 -6.39
N THR A 44 -13.39 5.37 -7.47
CA THR A 44 -14.34 4.26 -7.48
C THR A 44 -13.59 2.92 -7.53
N PRO A 45 -14.20 1.79 -7.11
CA PRO A 45 -13.60 0.46 -7.26
C PRO A 45 -13.26 0.10 -8.71
N GLU A 46 -13.96 0.68 -9.68
CA GLU A 46 -13.66 0.54 -11.12
C GLU A 46 -12.40 1.31 -11.53
N GLN A 47 -12.26 2.57 -11.08
CA GLN A 47 -11.03 3.35 -11.32
C GLN A 47 -9.79 2.69 -10.68
N LEU A 48 -9.95 2.06 -9.51
CA LEU A 48 -8.89 1.27 -8.88
C LEU A 48 -8.56 0.00 -9.68
N ARG A 49 -9.58 -0.72 -10.20
CA ARG A 49 -9.38 -1.85 -11.12
C ARG A 49 -8.62 -1.45 -12.38
N ASP A 50 -9.02 -0.37 -13.03
CA ASP A 50 -8.38 0.11 -14.26
C ASP A 50 -6.93 0.55 -14.01
N LYS A 51 -6.68 1.22 -12.87
CA LYS A 51 -5.33 1.62 -12.45
C LYS A 51 -4.46 0.38 -12.19
N ALA A 52 -4.95 -0.58 -11.41
CA ALA A 52 -4.26 -1.84 -11.13
C ALA A 52 -3.96 -2.63 -12.42
N ALA A 53 -4.95 -2.80 -13.31
CA ALA A 53 -4.80 -3.55 -14.55
C ALA A 53 -3.68 -3.00 -15.46
N ARG A 54 -3.49 -1.67 -15.50
CA ARG A 54 -2.39 -1.03 -16.26
C ARG A 54 -1.01 -1.37 -15.68
N TYR A 55 -0.83 -1.34 -14.37
CA TYR A 55 0.45 -1.71 -13.75
C TYR A 55 0.74 -3.20 -13.85
N LEU A 56 -0.27 -4.03 -13.58
CA LEU A 56 -0.15 -5.49 -13.67
C LEU A 56 0.18 -5.94 -15.09
N LYS A 57 -0.37 -5.31 -16.13
CA LYS A 57 0.01 -5.61 -17.52
C LYS A 57 1.52 -5.51 -17.73
N LEU A 58 2.15 -4.41 -17.30
CA LEU A 58 3.59 -4.20 -17.47
C LEU A 58 4.42 -5.23 -16.70
N ILE A 59 4.00 -5.57 -15.48
CA ILE A 59 4.67 -6.59 -14.64
C ILE A 59 4.55 -7.99 -15.26
N ASP A 60 3.36 -8.36 -15.73
CA ASP A 60 3.11 -9.67 -16.34
C ASP A 60 3.79 -9.80 -17.71
N GLU A 61 3.86 -8.72 -18.49
CA GLU A 61 4.59 -8.63 -19.76
C GLU A 61 6.10 -8.82 -19.54
N ASP A 62 6.71 -8.06 -18.61
CA ASP A 62 8.14 -8.21 -18.27
C ASP A 62 8.49 -9.61 -17.73
N ARG A 63 7.63 -10.19 -16.88
CA ARG A 63 7.82 -11.56 -16.36
C ARG A 63 7.66 -12.62 -17.44
N GLU A 64 6.73 -12.46 -18.39
CA GLU A 64 6.60 -13.38 -19.52
C GLU A 64 7.82 -13.29 -20.45
N ILE A 65 8.35 -12.09 -20.70
CA ILE A 65 9.63 -11.92 -21.41
C ILE A 65 10.75 -12.66 -20.69
N ALA A 66 10.90 -12.46 -19.38
CA ALA A 66 11.92 -13.15 -18.58
C ALA A 66 11.77 -14.68 -18.63
N ARG A 67 10.53 -15.18 -18.56
CA ARG A 67 10.22 -16.62 -18.68
C ARG A 67 10.58 -17.17 -20.07
N LEU A 68 10.29 -16.43 -21.14
CA LEU A 68 10.64 -16.83 -22.51
C LEU A 68 12.16 -16.85 -22.74
N LEU A 69 12.88 -15.85 -22.22
CA LEU A 69 14.36 -15.81 -22.22
C LEU A 69 14.95 -16.99 -21.43
N GLY A 70 14.38 -17.32 -20.27
CA GLY A 70 14.76 -18.49 -19.47
C GLY A 70 14.51 -19.84 -20.16
N LEU A 71 13.62 -19.89 -21.15
CA LEU A 71 13.43 -21.04 -22.04
C LEU A 71 14.41 -21.07 -23.24
N GLY A 72 15.39 -20.16 -23.28
CA GLY A 72 16.42 -20.11 -24.32
C GLY A 72 16.01 -19.38 -25.61
N LEU A 73 14.91 -18.62 -25.60
CA LEU A 73 14.57 -17.76 -26.74
C LEU A 73 15.50 -16.54 -26.78
N SER A 74 15.75 -16.03 -27.99
CA SER A 74 16.41 -14.74 -28.17
C SER A 74 15.49 -13.58 -27.74
N PRO A 75 16.05 -12.41 -27.35
CA PRO A 75 15.26 -11.21 -27.05
C PRO A 75 14.32 -10.80 -28.18
N GLN A 76 14.69 -11.04 -29.44
CA GLN A 76 13.85 -10.81 -30.61
C GLN A 76 12.61 -11.71 -30.61
N GLN A 77 12.78 -13.01 -30.36
CA GLN A 77 11.67 -13.97 -30.31
C GLN A 77 10.78 -13.76 -29.08
N ALA A 78 11.36 -13.35 -27.94
CA ALA A 78 10.59 -13.01 -26.74
C ALA A 78 9.73 -11.75 -26.95
N ALA A 79 10.30 -10.70 -27.55
CA ALA A 79 9.59 -9.48 -27.92
C ALA A 79 8.47 -9.75 -28.95
N GLU A 80 8.75 -10.51 -30.01
CA GLU A 80 7.76 -10.89 -31.03
C GLU A 80 6.55 -11.63 -30.44
N ARG A 81 6.78 -12.54 -29.48
CA ARG A 81 5.70 -13.31 -28.82
C ARG A 81 4.87 -12.51 -27.82
N THR A 82 5.44 -11.47 -27.22
CA THR A 82 4.78 -10.65 -26.19
C THR A 82 4.17 -9.37 -26.76
N GLY A 83 4.61 -8.93 -27.95
CA GLY A 83 4.28 -7.63 -28.51
C GLY A 83 5.11 -6.48 -27.93
N ALA A 84 6.08 -6.79 -27.06
CA ALA A 84 6.95 -5.83 -26.41
C ALA A 84 8.02 -5.27 -27.37
N GLU A 85 8.66 -4.16 -26.98
CA GLU A 85 9.82 -3.68 -27.71
C GLU A 85 11.04 -4.61 -27.54
N VAL A 86 11.77 -4.86 -28.62
CA VAL A 86 13.05 -5.60 -28.60
C VAL A 86 14.08 -4.94 -27.65
N ARG A 87 13.95 -3.62 -27.39
CA ARG A 87 14.77 -2.93 -26.40
C ARG A 87 14.48 -3.44 -24.98
N THR A 88 13.21 -3.52 -24.58
CA THR A 88 12.78 -4.03 -23.27
C THR A 88 13.27 -5.47 -23.05
N ALA A 89 13.08 -6.34 -24.04
CA ALA A 89 13.55 -7.72 -23.95
C ALA A 89 15.08 -7.85 -23.88
N ARG A 90 15.84 -6.89 -24.41
CA ARG A 90 17.30 -6.85 -24.26
C ARG A 90 17.73 -6.38 -22.87
N THR A 91 17.05 -5.40 -22.28
CA THR A 91 17.30 -4.98 -20.89
C THR A 91 17.05 -6.16 -19.94
N ILE A 92 15.88 -6.79 -20.03
CA ILE A 92 15.54 -7.96 -19.20
C ILE A 92 16.56 -9.11 -19.38
N ALA A 93 17.09 -9.33 -20.58
CA ALA A 93 18.15 -10.31 -20.81
C ALA A 93 19.50 -9.93 -20.17
N GLN A 94 19.80 -8.64 -20.02
CA GLN A 94 20.99 -8.15 -19.30
C GLN A 94 20.82 -8.33 -17.79
N ASP A 95 19.65 -7.97 -17.25
CA ASP A 95 19.31 -8.12 -15.83
C ASP A 95 19.42 -9.60 -15.41
N LEU A 96 18.81 -10.51 -16.19
CA LEU A 96 18.94 -11.96 -15.99
C LEU A 96 20.38 -12.48 -16.09
N ALA A 97 21.19 -11.92 -17.00
CA ALA A 97 22.60 -12.30 -17.15
C ALA A 97 23.49 -11.77 -15.99
N ALA A 98 23.09 -10.69 -15.33
CA ALA A 98 23.67 -10.20 -14.08
C ALA A 98 23.21 -10.99 -12.84
N GLY A 99 22.19 -11.85 -12.99
CA GLY A 99 21.58 -12.61 -11.90
C GLY A 99 20.53 -11.82 -11.11
N GLU A 100 20.02 -10.72 -11.66
CA GLU A 100 18.97 -9.90 -11.05
C GLU A 100 17.58 -10.52 -11.23
N GLU A 101 16.71 -10.36 -10.22
CA GLU A 101 15.33 -10.83 -10.30
C GLU A 101 14.48 -9.84 -11.09
N VAL A 102 13.88 -10.30 -12.19
CA VAL A 102 13.02 -9.46 -13.04
C VAL A 102 11.65 -9.32 -12.40
N ARG A 103 11.32 -8.10 -11.97
CA ARG A 103 10.05 -7.77 -11.28
C ARG A 103 9.78 -8.73 -10.10
N PRO A 104 10.56 -8.67 -9.00
CA PRO A 104 10.20 -9.36 -7.77
C PRO A 104 8.78 -8.96 -7.34
N VAL A 105 8.05 -9.85 -6.67
CA VAL A 105 6.72 -9.53 -6.15
C VAL A 105 6.84 -8.46 -5.06
N THR A 106 6.00 -7.43 -5.11
CA THR A 106 5.97 -6.35 -4.11
C THR A 106 4.65 -6.32 -3.35
N PRO A 107 4.59 -5.69 -2.16
CA PRO A 107 3.33 -5.39 -1.49
C PRO A 107 2.36 -4.63 -2.39
N GLU A 108 2.84 -3.61 -3.13
CA GLU A 108 2.07 -2.82 -4.11
C GLU A 108 1.36 -3.73 -5.13
N GLU A 109 2.06 -4.73 -5.67
CA GLU A 109 1.47 -5.68 -6.61
C GLU A 109 0.31 -6.46 -5.97
N LEU A 110 0.45 -6.94 -4.73
CA LEU A 110 -0.63 -7.68 -4.06
C LEU A 110 -1.92 -6.84 -3.94
N GLY A 111 -1.79 -5.54 -3.65
CA GLY A 111 -2.93 -4.62 -3.63
C GLY A 111 -3.60 -4.46 -5.00
N TRP A 112 -2.81 -4.40 -6.08
CA TRP A 112 -3.32 -4.37 -7.45
C TRP A 112 -3.99 -5.70 -7.84
N ARG A 113 -3.39 -6.85 -7.50
CA ARG A 113 -3.97 -8.19 -7.71
C ARG A 113 -5.31 -8.33 -7.01
N ARG A 114 -5.45 -7.82 -5.78
CA ARG A 114 -6.74 -7.79 -5.06
C ARG A 114 -7.75 -6.91 -5.78
N ALA A 115 -7.35 -5.71 -6.24
CA ALA A 115 -8.26 -4.80 -6.94
C ALA A 115 -8.90 -5.44 -8.18
N VAL A 116 -8.10 -6.11 -9.02
CA VAL A 116 -8.60 -6.83 -10.21
C VAL A 116 -9.26 -8.19 -9.91
N GLY A 117 -9.36 -8.59 -8.65
CA GLY A 117 -10.01 -9.85 -8.22
C GLY A 117 -9.18 -11.12 -8.47
N GLN A 118 -7.87 -11.00 -8.71
CA GLN A 118 -6.97 -12.15 -8.90
C GLN A 118 -6.56 -12.81 -7.58
N ILE A 119 -6.64 -12.09 -6.45
CA ILE A 119 -6.54 -12.64 -5.09
C ILE A 119 -7.63 -12.04 -4.20
N SER A 120 -8.02 -12.74 -3.13
CA SER A 120 -8.96 -12.21 -2.14
C SER A 120 -8.29 -11.25 -1.16
N THR A 121 -9.11 -10.50 -0.41
CA THR A 121 -8.64 -9.64 0.68
C THR A 121 -7.88 -10.43 1.75
N GLU A 122 -8.38 -11.62 2.11
CA GLU A 122 -7.77 -12.48 3.13
C GLU A 122 -6.40 -12.98 2.68
N GLU A 123 -6.26 -13.40 1.42
CA GLU A 123 -4.98 -13.88 0.87
C GLU A 123 -3.97 -12.73 0.72
N MET A 124 -4.42 -11.54 0.27
CA MET A 124 -3.58 -10.33 0.25
C MET A 124 -3.07 -10.00 1.65
N MET A 125 -3.98 -9.83 2.63
CA MET A 125 -3.62 -9.47 4.00
C MET A 125 -2.77 -10.54 4.69
N LYS A 126 -3.03 -11.83 4.44
CA LYS A 126 -2.20 -12.92 4.94
C LYS A 126 -0.75 -12.81 4.47
N ARG A 127 -0.51 -12.53 3.18
CA ARG A 127 0.84 -12.35 2.63
C ARG A 127 1.52 -11.10 3.19
N LEU A 128 0.79 -9.98 3.29
CA LEU A 128 1.30 -8.71 3.82
C LEU A 128 1.69 -8.83 5.32
N ARG A 129 0.86 -9.48 6.16
CA ARG A 129 1.18 -9.72 7.58
C ARG A 129 2.49 -10.49 7.80
N THR A 130 2.86 -11.36 6.87
CA THR A 130 4.09 -12.18 6.92
C THR A 130 5.22 -11.61 6.07
N TRP A 131 5.06 -10.42 5.50
CA TRP A 131 6.06 -9.84 4.61
C TRP A 131 7.32 -9.45 5.41
N PRO A 132 8.53 -9.77 4.93
CA PRO A 132 9.77 -9.34 5.57
C PRO A 132 10.02 -7.87 5.24
N TYR A 133 9.29 -6.98 5.92
CA TYR A 133 9.32 -5.55 5.61
C TYR A 133 10.71 -4.96 5.78
N THR A 134 11.10 -4.19 4.76
CA THR A 134 12.24 -3.29 4.76
C THR A 134 11.71 -1.87 4.79
N PHE A 135 12.30 -1.03 5.65
CA PHE A 135 11.95 0.39 5.72
C PHE A 135 12.89 1.19 4.82
N GLY A 136 12.35 2.21 4.15
CA GLY A 136 13.18 3.11 3.35
C GLY A 136 14.16 3.88 4.24
N ARG A 137 15.29 4.28 3.67
CA ARG A 137 16.38 4.95 4.39
C ARG A 137 17.10 5.97 3.52
N ILE A 138 17.67 6.98 4.17
CA ILE A 138 18.51 7.96 3.48
C ILE A 138 19.91 7.38 3.27
N ARG A 139 20.47 7.62 2.08
CA ARG A 139 21.82 7.27 1.69
C ARG A 139 22.60 8.50 1.30
N GLY A 140 23.66 8.78 2.05
CA GLY A 140 24.52 9.91 1.79
C GLY A 140 23.81 11.24 2.03
N TYR A 141 23.55 12.01 0.97
CA TYR A 141 23.04 13.37 1.07
C TYR A 141 21.53 13.46 0.74
N ASP A 142 21.10 12.95 -0.43
CA ASP A 142 19.71 13.07 -0.92
C ASP A 142 19.07 11.76 -1.45
N PHE A 143 19.77 10.60 -1.43
CA PHE A 143 19.23 9.38 -2.05
C PHE A 143 18.32 8.62 -1.08
N TRP A 144 17.02 8.55 -1.40
CA TRP A 144 16.08 7.68 -0.71
C TRP A 144 16.11 6.26 -1.31
N GLU A 145 16.62 5.30 -0.56
CA GLU A 145 16.49 3.88 -0.89
C GLU A 145 15.10 3.42 -0.43
N ARG A 146 14.17 3.14 -1.36
CA ARG A 146 12.80 2.72 -0.98
C ARG A 146 12.80 1.38 -0.25
N GLY A 147 12.00 1.31 0.81
CA GLY A 147 11.68 0.06 1.49
C GLY A 147 10.42 -0.60 0.91
N SER A 148 10.23 -1.89 1.19
CA SER A 148 8.96 -2.57 0.90
C SER A 148 7.81 -2.11 1.81
N TRP A 149 8.10 -1.43 2.93
CA TRP A 149 7.08 -0.71 3.69
C TRP A 149 6.53 0.49 2.91
N ASP A 150 7.35 1.19 2.13
CA ASP A 150 6.92 2.34 1.32
C ASP A 150 5.84 1.95 0.30
N ASP A 151 5.80 0.68 -0.12
CA ASP A 151 4.75 0.13 -0.99
C ASP A 151 3.40 0.00 -0.24
N VAL A 152 3.42 -0.29 1.07
CA VAL A 152 2.21 -0.32 1.91
C VAL A 152 1.67 1.10 2.13
N ASP A 153 2.55 2.07 2.36
CA ASP A 153 2.20 3.49 2.45
C ASP A 153 1.64 4.03 1.12
N SER A 154 2.22 3.64 -0.03
CA SER A 154 1.66 3.89 -1.36
C SER A 154 0.24 3.32 -1.49
N LEU A 155 0.03 2.05 -1.15
CA LEU A 155 -1.27 1.38 -1.30
C LEU A 155 -2.37 2.05 -0.47
N HIS A 156 -2.08 2.46 0.76
CA HIS A 156 -3.04 3.21 1.58
C HIS A 156 -3.35 4.59 0.97
N SER A 157 -2.30 5.30 0.51
CA SER A 157 -2.42 6.62 -0.11
C SER A 157 -3.22 6.59 -1.42
N ASP A 158 -3.04 5.53 -2.22
CA ASP A 158 -3.77 5.28 -3.47
C ASP A 158 -5.14 4.61 -3.27
N HIS A 159 -5.57 4.39 -2.01
CA HIS A 159 -6.83 3.74 -1.63
C HIS A 159 -6.97 2.27 -2.05
N PHE A 160 -5.86 1.59 -2.33
CA PHE A 160 -5.80 0.13 -2.43
C PHE A 160 -5.76 -0.57 -1.06
N LEU A 161 -5.52 0.14 0.04
CA LEU A 161 -5.81 -0.37 1.40
C LEU A 161 -6.89 0.47 2.09
N SER A 162 -7.72 -0.18 2.87
CA SER A 162 -8.59 0.48 3.86
C SER A 162 -7.74 1.06 5.00
N ARG A 163 -8.33 1.96 5.79
CA ARG A 163 -7.64 2.54 6.97
C ARG A 163 -7.36 1.46 8.01
N GLU A 164 -8.28 0.51 8.13
CA GLU A 164 -8.25 -0.62 9.06
C GLU A 164 -7.19 -1.65 8.63
N GLU A 165 -7.17 -2.02 7.33
CA GLU A 165 -6.13 -2.88 6.74
C GLU A 165 -4.73 -2.27 6.95
N TYR A 166 -4.57 -0.98 6.65
CA TYR A 166 -3.31 -0.28 6.85
C TYR A 166 -2.88 -0.20 8.32
N HIS A 167 -3.82 0.09 9.23
CA HIS A 167 -3.53 0.17 10.66
C HIS A 167 -3.08 -1.19 11.23
N GLU A 168 -3.70 -2.29 10.79
CA GLU A 168 -3.30 -3.65 11.19
C GLU A 168 -1.85 -3.95 10.76
N LEU A 169 -1.50 -3.68 9.49
CA LEU A 169 -0.14 -3.87 9.00
C LEU A 169 0.87 -2.95 9.71
N ARG A 170 0.45 -1.74 10.08
CA ARG A 170 1.31 -0.79 10.78
C ARG A 170 1.67 -1.27 12.19
N VAL A 171 0.74 -1.85 12.94
CA VAL A 171 1.05 -2.44 14.26
C VAL A 171 2.08 -3.57 14.16
N ILE A 172 2.05 -4.34 13.06
CA ILE A 172 3.05 -5.39 12.78
C ILE A 172 4.40 -4.75 12.42
N ALA A 173 4.43 -3.73 11.57
CA ALA A 173 5.65 -3.06 11.14
C ALA A 173 6.33 -2.24 12.25
N ASP A 174 5.57 -1.54 13.09
CA ASP A 174 6.05 -0.82 14.28
C ASP A 174 6.74 -1.78 15.28
N SER A 175 6.48 -3.09 15.20
CA SER A 175 7.13 -4.14 16.00
C SER A 175 8.46 -4.65 15.43
N MET A 176 8.83 -4.24 14.20
CA MET A 176 10.04 -4.72 13.51
C MET A 176 11.26 -3.83 13.78
N PRO A 177 12.49 -4.38 13.75
CA PRO A 177 13.70 -3.57 13.88
C PRO A 177 13.85 -2.64 12.68
N HIS A 178 13.77 -1.34 12.93
CA HIS A 178 14.04 -0.33 11.92
C HIS A 178 15.57 -0.19 11.76
N PRO A 179 16.12 -0.25 10.54
CA PRO A 179 17.53 0.03 10.33
C PRO A 179 17.83 1.49 10.69
N PRO A 180 18.95 1.80 11.36
CA PRO A 180 19.37 3.19 11.51
C PRO A 180 19.69 3.80 10.14
N ASP A 181 19.41 5.09 9.98
CA ASP A 181 19.89 5.85 8.82
C ASP A 181 21.43 5.84 8.76
N ASP A 182 21.97 5.98 7.55
CA ASP A 182 23.42 6.17 7.39
C ASP A 182 23.83 7.49 8.06
N PRO A 183 24.87 7.52 8.92
CA PRO A 183 25.29 8.74 9.60
C PRO A 183 25.70 9.80 8.59
N MET A 184 25.16 11.01 8.75
CA MET A 184 25.23 12.05 7.72
C MET A 184 26.69 12.49 7.51
N PRO A 185 27.07 12.94 6.30
CA PRO A 185 28.48 13.24 5.98
C PRO A 185 29.16 14.26 6.90
N TRP A 186 28.40 15.11 7.60
CA TRP A 186 28.91 16.08 8.57
C TRP A 186 29.10 15.52 9.99
N GLU A 187 28.38 14.45 10.38
CA GLU A 187 28.48 13.84 11.71
C GLU A 187 29.78 13.05 11.88
N LYS A 188 30.30 12.49 10.77
CA LYS A 188 31.60 11.81 10.68
C LYS A 188 32.80 12.70 11.07
N LYS A 189 32.61 14.02 11.19
CA LYS A 189 33.64 14.97 11.64
C LYS A 189 33.84 15.01 13.16
N HIS A 190 32.94 14.42 13.95
CA HIS A 190 33.00 14.45 15.42
C HIS A 190 33.58 13.19 16.07
N GLN A 191 33.97 12.17 15.30
CA GLN A 191 34.56 10.91 15.81
C GLN A 191 36.09 10.81 15.61
N GLN A 192 36.78 11.93 15.39
CA GLN A 192 38.25 11.99 15.38
C GLN A 192 38.78 13.00 16.42
N GLN A 193 38.76 12.58 17.69
CA GLN A 193 39.59 13.11 18.79
C GLN A 193 40.00 11.96 19.69
#